data_AF-A0A522WPC6-F1
#
_entry.id   AF-A0A522WPC6-F1
#
_cell.length_a   1.000
_cell.length_b   1.000
_cell.length_c   1.000
_cell.angle_alpha   90.00
_cell.angle_beta   90.00
_cell.angle_gamma   90.00
#
_symmetry.space_group_name_H-M   'P 1'
#
loop_
_entity.id
_entity.type
_entity.pdbx_description
1 polymer ?
#
loop_
_entity_poly.entity_id
_entity_poly.type
_entity_poly.pdbx_seq_one_letter_code
_entity_poly.pdbx_strand_id
1 'polypeptide(L)'
;MALLEKTDVLTVGHDLIDNDHDDFISLLNELDTTDNASFPVLFQQLYEQTEQHFDRENQLMKQFSYPGEIEHKGEHQRVLGEFKQFKSRIDKGLIAFGRSFVKDRLPQWFGLHVTTMDSALVAHINKQPGG
;
A
#
# COMPACT_ATOMS: atom_id res chain seq x y z
N MET A 1 -13.38 -15.31 5.25
CA MET A 1 -13.29 -13.94 5.77
C MET A 1 -12.15 -13.28 5.02
N ALA A 2 -12.32 -12.03 4.59
CA ALA A 2 -11.27 -11.33 3.86
C ALA A 2 -10.04 -11.11 4.76
N LEU A 3 -8.86 -10.93 4.17
CA LEU A 3 -7.65 -10.60 4.94
C LEU A 3 -7.76 -9.19 5.52
N LEU A 4 -8.37 -8.28 4.76
CA LEU A 4 -8.55 -6.90 5.13
C LEU A 4 -9.92 -6.45 4.66
N GLU A 5 -10.77 -6.04 5.60
CA GLU A 5 -12.08 -5.47 5.28
C GLU A 5 -11.92 -3.96 5.09
N LYS A 6 -12.61 -3.42 4.07
CA LYS A 6 -12.73 -1.97 3.94
C LYS A 6 -13.52 -1.43 5.14
N THR A 7 -12.89 -0.54 5.89
CA THR A 7 -13.49 0.07 7.08
C THR A 7 -13.25 1.57 7.05
N ASP A 8 -14.06 2.34 7.77
CA ASP A 8 -13.91 3.80 7.84
C ASP A 8 -12.53 4.24 8.35
N VAL A 9 -11.83 3.38 9.12
CA VAL A 9 -10.47 3.68 9.61
C VAL A 9 -9.39 3.58 8.53
N LEU A 10 -9.71 3.02 7.36
CA LEU A 10 -8.81 2.94 6.20
C LEU A 10 -9.12 4.01 5.14
N THR A 11 -10.11 4.86 5.41
CA THR A 11 -10.49 6.00 4.57
C THR A 11 -9.94 7.28 5.21
N VAL A 12 -9.11 8.01 4.50
CA VAL A 12 -8.47 9.24 5.00
C VAL A 12 -9.21 10.51 4.56
N GLY A 13 -10.17 10.41 3.64
CA GLY A 13 -11.00 11.53 3.20
C GLY A 13 -10.36 12.35 2.08
N HIS A 14 -9.58 11.69 1.22
CA HIS A 14 -8.97 12.28 0.04
C HIS A 14 -9.12 11.30 -1.14
N ASP A 15 -10.03 11.61 -2.06
CA ASP A 15 -10.52 10.69 -3.10
C ASP A 15 -9.42 9.92 -3.83
N LEU A 16 -8.33 10.59 -4.22
CA LEU A 16 -7.23 9.93 -4.94
C LEU A 16 -6.50 8.89 -4.08
N ILE A 17 -6.32 9.17 -2.79
CA ILE A 17 -5.64 8.26 -1.86
C ILE A 17 -6.61 7.12 -1.48
N ASP A 18 -7.86 7.45 -1.21
CA ASP A 18 -8.89 6.46 -0.84
C ASP A 18 -9.17 5.46 -1.97
N ASN A 19 -9.15 5.90 -3.23
CA ASN A 19 -9.27 4.99 -4.38
C ASN A 19 -8.07 4.03 -4.48
N ASP A 20 -6.85 4.53 -4.27
CA ASP A 20 -5.65 3.68 -4.27
C ASP A 20 -5.67 2.67 -3.10
N HIS A 21 -6.19 3.07 -1.93
CA HIS A 21 -6.39 2.18 -0.78
C HIS A 21 -7.40 1.07 -1.08
N ASP A 22 -8.51 1.40 -1.74
CA ASP A 22 -9.52 0.44 -2.15
C ASP A 22 -8.96 -0.60 -3.13
N ASP A 23 -8.14 -0.16 -4.08
CA ASP A 23 -7.46 -1.04 -5.04
C ASP A 23 -6.46 -1.97 -4.32
N PHE A 24 -5.71 -1.44 -3.35
CA PHE A 24 -4.81 -2.25 -2.52
C PHE A 24 -5.55 -3.33 -1.74
N ILE A 25 -6.64 -2.95 -1.04
CA ILE A 25 -7.47 -3.89 -0.26
C ILE A 25 -8.04 -4.99 -1.16
N SER A 26 -8.54 -4.61 -2.32
CA SER A 26 -9.15 -5.54 -3.29
C SER A 26 -8.13 -6.57 -3.79
N LEU A 27 -6.96 -6.11 -4.24
CA LEU A 27 -5.88 -6.99 -4.71
C LEU A 27 -5.32 -7.89 -3.60
N LEU A 28 -5.22 -7.37 -2.37
CA LEU A 28 -4.75 -8.14 -1.23
C LEU A 28 -5.69 -9.31 -0.90
N ASN A 29 -6.99 -9.06 -0.94
CA ASN A 29 -8.00 -10.09 -0.71
C ASN A 29 -8.08 -11.11 -1.86
N GLU A 30 -7.87 -10.68 -3.10
CA GLU A 30 -7.78 -11.58 -4.25
C GLU A 30 -6.57 -12.51 -4.14
N LEU A 31 -5.41 -11.97 -3.73
CA LEU A 31 -4.18 -12.73 -3.51
C LEU A 31 -4.30 -13.82 -2.43
N ASP A 32 -5.16 -13.64 -1.43
CA ASP A 32 -5.41 -14.67 -0.42
C ASP A 32 -6.07 -15.92 -1.01
N THR A 33 -7.00 -15.71 -1.94
CA THR A 33 -7.91 -16.75 -2.43
C THR A 33 -7.51 -17.31 -3.80
N THR A 34 -6.67 -16.60 -4.55
CA THR A 34 -6.20 -17.02 -5.88
C THR A 34 -5.39 -18.32 -5.84
N ASP A 35 -5.33 -19.03 -6.96
CA ASP A 35 -4.47 -20.20 -7.13
C ASP A 35 -2.98 -19.84 -7.28
N ASN A 36 -2.11 -20.84 -7.18
CA ASN A 36 -0.66 -20.63 -7.31
C ASN A 36 -0.21 -20.23 -8.73
N ALA A 37 -1.00 -20.54 -9.76
CA ALA A 37 -0.64 -20.19 -11.13
C ALA A 37 -0.83 -18.68 -11.38
N SER A 38 -1.86 -18.09 -10.79
CA SER A 38 -2.23 -16.68 -10.96
C SER A 38 -1.58 -15.77 -9.92
N PHE A 39 -1.17 -16.34 -8.77
CA PHE A 39 -0.55 -15.58 -7.67
C PHE A 39 0.61 -14.67 -8.10
N PRO A 40 1.60 -15.09 -8.94
CA PRO A 40 2.70 -14.22 -9.32
C PRO A 40 2.27 -12.97 -10.10
N VAL A 41 1.24 -13.11 -10.95
CA VAL A 41 0.71 -12.01 -11.76
C VAL A 41 -0.02 -11.01 -10.88
N LEU A 42 -0.89 -11.48 -9.99
CA LEU A 42 -1.59 -10.63 -9.03
C LEU A 42 -0.63 -9.94 -8.05
N PHE A 43 0.44 -10.63 -7.64
CA PHE A 43 1.44 -10.04 -6.75
C PHE A 43 2.21 -8.91 -7.45
N GLN A 44 2.52 -9.10 -8.74
CA GLN A 44 3.11 -8.06 -9.57
C GLN A 44 2.19 -6.83 -9.66
N GLN A 45 0.89 -7.05 -9.90
CA GLN A 45 -0.09 -5.97 -9.97
C GLN A 45 -0.19 -5.21 -8.63
N LEU A 46 -0.26 -5.92 -7.50
CA LEU A 46 -0.24 -5.28 -6.18
C LEU A 46 1.01 -4.44 -5.97
N TYR A 47 2.19 -4.96 -6.35
CA TYR A 47 3.44 -4.22 -6.26
C TYR A 47 3.44 -2.93 -7.11
N GLU A 48 2.99 -3.01 -8.37
CA GLU A 48 2.92 -1.87 -9.28
C GLU A 48 1.92 -0.81 -8.80
N GLN A 49 0.74 -1.23 -8.31
CA GLN A 49 -0.25 -0.32 -7.75
C GLN A 49 0.28 0.38 -6.50
N THR A 50 0.96 -0.37 -5.61
CA THR A 50 1.58 0.20 -4.40
C THR A 50 2.67 1.22 -4.76
N GLU A 51 3.50 0.94 -5.77
CA GLU A 51 4.54 1.87 -6.24
C GLU A 51 3.93 3.15 -6.82
N GLN A 52 2.87 3.04 -7.64
CA GLN A 52 2.17 4.19 -8.21
C GLN A 52 1.47 5.03 -7.15
N HIS A 53 0.81 4.41 -6.19
CA HIS A 53 0.18 5.07 -5.05
C HIS A 53 1.21 5.91 -4.28
N PHE A 54 2.34 5.31 -3.90
CA PHE A 54 3.41 6.05 -3.23
C PHE A 54 3.99 7.18 -4.07
N ASP A 55 4.13 7.00 -5.39
CA ASP A 55 4.58 8.07 -6.26
C ASP A 55 3.61 9.27 -6.27
N ARG A 56 2.29 9.02 -6.22
CA ARG A 56 1.29 10.08 -6.09
C ARG A 56 1.38 10.78 -4.74
N GLU A 57 1.46 10.04 -3.64
CA GLU A 57 1.64 10.64 -2.32
C GLU A 57 2.95 11.42 -2.20
N ASN A 58 4.04 10.89 -2.76
CA ASN A 58 5.34 11.55 -2.80
C ASN A 58 5.28 12.89 -3.55
N GLN A 59 4.45 12.99 -4.60
CA GLN A 59 4.18 14.24 -5.31
C GLN A 59 3.33 15.19 -4.46
N LEU A 60 2.29 14.70 -3.80
CA LEU A 60 1.45 15.49 -2.88
C LEU A 60 2.27 16.05 -1.72
N MET A 61 3.09 15.22 -1.07
CA MET A 61 4.00 15.65 0.00
C MET A 61 4.90 16.79 -0.46
N LYS A 62 5.50 16.67 -1.66
CA LYS A 62 6.35 17.70 -2.23
C LYS A 62 5.56 18.97 -2.57
N GLN A 63 4.37 18.83 -3.17
CA GLN A 63 3.51 19.93 -3.59
C GLN A 63 3.07 20.77 -2.40
N PHE A 64 2.63 20.14 -1.32
CA PHE A 64 2.10 20.79 -0.12
C PHE A 64 3.18 21.02 0.96
N SER A 65 4.47 20.86 0.61
CA SER A 65 5.61 21.05 1.52
C SER A 65 5.41 20.31 2.86
N TYR A 66 5.04 19.03 2.78
CA TYR A 66 4.74 18.22 3.96
C TYR A 66 5.99 18.02 4.84
N PRO A 67 5.95 18.42 6.12
CA PRO A 67 7.13 18.33 7.00
C PRO A 67 7.65 16.89 7.21
N GLY A 68 6.76 15.89 7.14
CA GLY A 68 7.09 14.48 7.33
C GLY A 68 7.60 13.77 6.06
N GLU A 69 7.87 14.49 4.97
CA GLU A 69 8.19 13.90 3.66
C GLU A 69 9.32 12.86 3.71
N ILE A 70 10.39 13.13 4.45
CA ILE A 70 11.56 12.24 4.50
C ILE A 70 11.23 10.91 5.18
N GLU A 71 10.51 10.96 6.31
CA GLU A 71 10.15 9.78 7.08
C GLU A 71 9.14 8.90 6.31
N HIS A 72 8.12 9.54 5.73
CA HIS A 72 7.09 8.87 4.93
C HIS A 72 7.69 8.19 3.69
N LYS A 73 8.56 8.88 2.95
CA LYS A 73 9.31 8.29 1.83
C LYS A 73 10.21 7.12 2.27
N GLY A 74 10.80 7.22 3.46
CA GLY A 74 11.60 6.13 4.04
C GLY A 74 10.78 4.86 4.23
N GLU A 75 9.57 4.97 4.77
CA GLU A 75 8.66 3.84 4.94
C GLU A 75 8.17 3.26 3.60
N HIS A 76 7.85 4.11 2.61
CA HIS A 76 7.56 3.68 1.24
C HIS A 76 8.70 2.84 0.65
N GLN A 77 9.93 3.35 0.72
CA GLN A 77 11.10 2.64 0.20
C GLN A 77 11.35 1.32 0.93
N ARG A 78 11.13 1.28 2.25
CA ARG A 78 11.27 0.06 3.06
C ARG A 78 10.31 -1.02 2.56
N VAL A 79 9.02 -0.71 2.43
CA VAL A 79 8.03 -1.72 2.03
C VAL A 79 8.17 -2.12 0.57
N LEU A 80 8.50 -1.19 -0.35
CA LEU A 80 8.84 -1.54 -1.75
C LEU A 80 10.07 -2.48 -1.80
N GLY A 81 11.02 -2.31 -0.90
CA GLY A 81 12.14 -3.24 -0.71
C GLY A 81 11.70 -4.64 -0.26
N GLU A 82 10.72 -4.74 0.63
CA GLU A 82 10.11 -6.02 1.02
C GLU A 82 9.38 -6.67 -0.17
N PHE A 83 8.55 -5.91 -0.91
CA PHE A 83 7.90 -6.38 -2.13
C PHE A 83 8.89 -6.96 -3.15
N LYS A 84 9.98 -6.24 -3.46
CA LYS A 84 11.03 -6.72 -4.38
C LYS A 84 11.65 -8.03 -3.91
N GLN A 85 11.92 -8.17 -2.61
CA GLN A 85 12.48 -9.40 -2.04
C GLN A 85 11.51 -10.59 -2.16
N PHE A 86 10.23 -10.38 -1.84
CA PHE A 86 9.23 -11.46 -1.95
C PHE A 86 8.90 -11.80 -3.40
N LYS A 87 8.82 -10.81 -4.29
CA LYS A 87 8.72 -11.03 -5.73
C LYS A 87 9.85 -11.92 -6.25
N SER A 88 11.10 -11.62 -5.88
CA SER A 88 12.24 -12.45 -6.28
C SER A 88 12.13 -13.91 -5.83
N ARG A 89 11.50 -14.17 -4.68
CA ARG A 89 11.22 -15.53 -4.20
C ARG A 89 10.08 -16.17 -4.99
N ILE A 90 9.01 -15.44 -5.26
CA ILE A 90 7.86 -15.89 -6.06
C ILE A 90 8.31 -16.28 -7.46
N ASP A 91 9.14 -15.47 -8.11
CA ASP A 91 9.68 -15.71 -9.46
C ASP A 91 10.54 -17.01 -9.51
N LYS A 92 11.07 -17.45 -8.37
CA LYS A 92 11.79 -18.73 -8.20
C LYS A 92 10.88 -19.91 -7.84
N GLY A 93 9.56 -19.71 -7.88
CA GLY A 93 8.56 -20.72 -7.52
C GLY A 93 8.28 -20.85 -6.01
N LEU A 94 8.87 -20.00 -5.17
CA LEU A 94 8.70 -20.04 -3.71
C LEU A 94 7.43 -19.30 -3.27
N ILE A 95 6.28 -19.66 -3.84
CA ILE A 95 4.98 -18.97 -3.68
C ILE A 95 4.54 -18.90 -2.22
N ALA A 96 4.83 -19.93 -1.41
CA ALA A 96 4.47 -19.97 0.00
C ALA A 96 5.01 -18.75 0.80
N PHE A 97 6.19 -18.24 0.43
CA PHE A 97 6.75 -17.04 1.07
C PHE A 97 5.97 -15.78 0.68
N GLY A 98 5.55 -15.67 -0.59
CA GLY A 98 4.69 -14.58 -1.04
C GLY A 98 3.35 -14.57 -0.31
N ARG A 99 2.73 -15.75 -0.15
CA ARG A 99 1.47 -15.90 0.59
C ARG A 99 1.59 -15.49 2.05
N SER A 100 2.67 -15.88 2.74
CA SER A 100 2.89 -15.44 4.13
C SER A 100 3.08 -13.92 4.22
N PHE A 101 3.78 -13.29 3.29
CA PHE A 101 3.89 -11.83 3.25
C PHE A 101 2.52 -11.15 3.06
N VAL A 102 1.73 -11.61 2.10
CA VAL A 102 0.37 -11.12 1.85
C VAL A 102 -0.54 -11.28 3.07
N LYS A 103 -0.45 -12.39 3.78
CA LYS A 103 -1.35 -12.71 4.89
C LYS A 103 -0.93 -12.10 6.23
N ASP A 104 0.36 -12.16 6.52
CA ASP A 104 0.88 -11.94 7.88
C ASP A 104 1.55 -10.58 8.07
N ARG A 105 1.87 -9.88 6.97
CA ARG A 105 2.65 -8.63 7.00
C ARG A 105 1.92 -7.44 6.41
N LEU A 106 1.34 -7.59 5.21
CA LEU A 106 0.73 -6.48 4.49
C LEU A 106 -0.51 -5.88 5.20
N PRO A 107 -1.47 -6.65 5.74
CA PRO A 107 -2.65 -6.08 6.39
C PRO A 107 -2.28 -5.20 7.59
N GLN A 108 -1.35 -5.66 8.42
CA GLN A 108 -0.92 -4.97 9.63
C GLN A 108 -0.12 -3.72 9.29
N TRP A 109 0.79 -3.81 8.32
CA TRP A 109 1.54 -2.65 7.85
C TRP A 109 0.62 -1.60 7.24
N PHE A 110 -0.29 -2.00 6.35
CA PHE A 110 -1.19 -1.09 5.64
C PHE A 110 -2.10 -0.34 6.62
N GLY A 111 -2.75 -1.05 7.54
CA GLY A 111 -3.61 -0.41 8.54
C GLY A 111 -2.86 0.60 9.41
N LEU A 112 -1.62 0.30 9.80
CA LEU A 112 -0.78 1.25 10.55
C LEU A 112 -0.39 2.45 9.70
N HIS A 113 0.02 2.22 8.45
CA HIS A 113 0.45 3.27 7.54
C HIS A 113 -0.67 4.28 7.26
N VAL A 114 -1.84 3.78 6.85
CA VAL A 114 -3.02 4.60 6.56
C VAL A 114 -3.44 5.42 7.77
N THR A 115 -3.52 4.80 8.95
CA THR A 115 -4.03 5.47 10.15
C THR A 115 -3.05 6.48 10.76
N THR A 116 -1.75 6.40 10.42
CA THR A 116 -0.71 7.25 11.06
C THR A 116 0.01 8.20 10.11
N MET A 117 0.34 7.77 8.90
CA MET A 117 1.14 8.55 7.95
C MET A 117 0.24 9.21 6.90
N ASP A 118 -0.60 8.44 6.24
CA ASP A 118 -1.44 8.95 5.13
C ASP A 118 -2.52 9.89 5.68
N SER A 119 -3.11 9.54 6.82
CA SER A 119 -4.03 10.42 7.55
C SER A 119 -3.37 11.75 7.95
N ALA A 120 -2.08 11.74 8.33
CA ALA A 120 -1.34 12.94 8.69
C ALA A 120 -1.02 13.81 7.46
N LEU A 121 -0.70 13.18 6.33
CA LEU A 121 -0.53 13.85 5.04
C LEU A 121 -1.84 14.55 4.63
N VAL A 122 -2.96 13.83 4.61
CA VAL A 122 -4.27 14.40 4.24
C VAL A 122 -4.68 15.52 5.18
N ALA A 123 -4.49 15.35 6.49
CA ALA A 123 -4.77 16.41 7.46
C ALA A 123 -3.90 17.67 7.27
N HIS A 124 -2.71 17.53 6.69
CA HIS A 124 -1.85 18.66 6.32
C HIS A 124 -2.32 19.33 5.01
N ILE A 125 -2.68 18.53 3.99
CA ILE A 125 -3.23 19.02 2.71
C ILE A 125 -4.49 19.86 2.96
N ASN A 126 -5.45 19.34 3.74
CA ASN A 126 -6.72 20.01 4.04
C ASN A 126 -6.59 21.35 4.77
N LYS A 127 -5.40 21.67 5.32
CA LYS A 127 -5.12 22.96 5.98
C LYS A 127 -4.58 24.01 5.00
N GLN A 128 -4.29 23.63 3.75
CA GLN A 128 -3.70 24.51 2.75
C GLN A 128 -4.72 24.92 1.69
N PRO A 129 -4.54 26.11 1.06
CA PRO A 129 -5.39 26.51 -0.06
C PRO A 129 -5.24 25.53 -1.24
N GLY A 130 -6.35 24.97 -1.71
CA GLY A 130 -6.36 24.02 -2.83
C GLY A 130 -6.04 22.57 -2.46
N GLY A 131 -5.99 22.27 -1.16
CA GLY A 131 -6.13 20.91 -0.63
C GLY A 131 -7.58 20.47 -0.53
#